data_AF-A0A2G9C858-F1
#
_entry.id   AF-A0A2G9C858-F1
#
_cell.length_a   1.000
_cell.length_b   1.000
_cell.length_c   1.000
_cell.angle_alpha   90.00
_cell.angle_beta   90.00
_cell.angle_gamma   90.00
#
_symmetry.space_group_name_H-M   'P 1'
#
loop_
_entity.id
_entity.type
_entity.pdbx_description
1 polymer ?
#
loop_
_entity_poly.entity_id
_entity_poly.type
_entity_poly.pdbx_seq_one_letter_code
_entity_poly.pdbx_strand_id
1 'polypeptide(L)'
;MTTTTSSSSPLLIRPSLEGDIAAIQQIYEHAVLHGTGTFETDVPDRAEMARRRTEVLSRSLPYLVAERDGQVLGYAYANYFRPRLAYRYFVEDSIYLAPQAQGQGVGRLLLAELIARCEAAGARQMIAVIGDSQNLGSIGVHRSHGFEDVGVMKAAGWKFGKWLDVVLMQRQLGQGDTSSPTGATATAPAQATAPVTPDPTPAA
;
A
#
# COMPACT_ATOMS: atom_id res chain seq x y z
N MET A 1 -14.03 8.27 46.35
CA MET A 1 -14.23 8.55 44.92
C MET A 1 -12.94 8.21 44.20
N THR A 2 -12.86 7.00 43.63
CA THR A 2 -11.66 6.51 42.95
C THR A 2 -11.81 6.86 41.47
N THR A 3 -11.09 7.88 41.01
CA THR A 3 -10.97 8.20 39.59
C THR A 3 -10.08 7.15 38.93
N THR A 4 -10.69 6.22 38.20
CA THR A 4 -9.97 5.29 37.32
C THR A 4 -9.55 6.06 36.07
N THR A 5 -8.28 6.44 36.01
CA THR A 5 -7.66 6.97 34.77
C THR A 5 -7.57 5.81 33.78
N SER A 6 -8.46 5.76 32.79
CA SER A 6 -8.39 4.80 31.69
C SER A 6 -7.22 5.17 30.79
N SER A 7 -6.06 4.54 30.95
CA SER A 7 -4.96 4.65 30.00
C SER A 7 -5.30 3.83 28.76
N SER A 8 -5.72 4.48 27.66
CA SER A 8 -5.80 3.80 26.36
C SER A 8 -4.39 3.41 25.92
N SER A 9 -4.19 2.18 25.45
CA SER A 9 -2.87 1.76 24.96
C SER A 9 -2.42 2.63 23.77
N PRO A 10 -1.11 2.87 23.61
CA PRO A 10 -0.60 3.61 22.46
C PRO A 10 -0.89 2.86 21.16
N LEU A 11 -1.02 3.60 20.05
CA LEU A 11 -1.05 2.98 18.72
C LEU A 11 0.34 2.39 18.40
N LEU A 12 0.36 1.11 18.05
CA LEU A 12 1.57 0.40 17.64
C LEU A 12 1.53 0.15 16.14
N ILE A 13 2.58 0.55 15.41
CA ILE A 13 2.79 0.10 14.03
C ILE A 13 3.85 -0.99 14.03
N ARG A 14 3.50 -2.14 13.44
CA ARG A 14 4.37 -3.32 13.43
C ARG A 14 4.23 -4.09 12.12
N PRO A 15 5.19 -4.97 11.80
CA PRO A 15 4.98 -6.00 10.79
C PRO A 15 3.69 -6.77 11.04
N SER A 16 2.95 -7.00 9.97
CA SER A 16 1.81 -7.91 9.99
C SER A 16 2.27 -9.33 10.30
N LEU A 17 1.41 -10.12 10.93
CA LEU A 17 1.56 -11.52 11.27
C LEU A 17 0.44 -12.34 10.59
N GLU A 18 0.57 -13.66 10.57
CA GLU A 18 -0.47 -14.54 10.02
C GLU A 18 -1.80 -14.39 10.78
N GLY A 19 -1.73 -14.19 12.10
CA GLY A 19 -2.91 -13.93 12.94
C GLY A 19 -3.68 -12.67 12.59
N ASP A 20 -3.08 -11.71 11.87
CA ASP A 20 -3.74 -10.46 11.48
C ASP A 20 -4.61 -10.61 10.22
N ILE A 21 -4.46 -11.70 9.45
CA ILE A 21 -5.11 -11.87 8.14
C ILE A 21 -6.63 -11.75 8.23
N ALA A 22 -7.24 -12.26 9.30
CA ALA A 22 -8.68 -12.15 9.49
C ALA A 22 -9.14 -10.70 9.64
N ALA A 23 -8.36 -9.84 10.31
CA ALA A 23 -8.68 -8.42 10.46
C ALA A 23 -8.35 -7.61 9.20
N ILE A 24 -7.23 -7.92 8.56
CA ILE A 24 -6.82 -7.33 7.27
C ILE A 24 -7.90 -7.58 6.21
N GLN A 25 -8.40 -8.81 6.09
CA GLN A 25 -9.44 -9.16 5.13
C GLN A 25 -10.74 -8.40 5.41
N GLN A 26 -11.17 -8.28 6.68
CA GLN A 26 -12.37 -7.49 7.03
C GLN A 26 -12.24 -6.01 6.68
N ILE A 27 -11.06 -5.42 6.90
CA ILE A 27 -10.79 -4.02 6.52
C ILE A 27 -10.84 -3.88 4.99
N TYR A 28 -10.26 -4.83 4.26
CA TYR A 28 -10.25 -4.80 2.81
C TYR A 28 -11.64 -5.04 2.20
N GLU A 29 -12.41 -5.97 2.75
CA GLU A 29 -13.80 -6.23 2.38
C GLU A 29 -14.64 -4.96 2.46
N HIS A 30 -14.54 -4.21 3.57
CA HIS A 30 -15.22 -2.92 3.67
C HIS A 30 -14.77 -1.93 2.58
N ALA A 31 -13.47 -1.88 2.27
CA ALA A 31 -12.94 -1.03 1.21
C ALA A 31 -13.46 -1.43 -0.19
N VAL A 32 -13.61 -2.73 -0.47
CA VAL A 32 -14.19 -3.25 -1.71
C VAL A 32 -15.68 -2.90 -1.82
N LEU A 33 -16.46 -3.14 -0.77
CA LEU A 33 -17.92 -3.00 -0.80
C LEU A 33 -18.41 -1.56 -0.71
N HIS A 34 -17.65 -0.67 -0.07
CA HIS A 34 -18.13 0.68 0.26
C HIS A 34 -17.18 1.80 -0.18
N GLY A 35 -15.98 1.46 -0.66
CA GLY A 35 -14.94 2.42 -1.01
C GLY A 35 -14.52 2.37 -2.48
N THR A 36 -13.94 3.48 -2.92
CA THR A 36 -13.32 3.61 -4.26
C THR A 36 -11.79 3.53 -4.20
N GLY A 37 -11.20 3.37 -3.02
CA GLY A 37 -9.76 3.25 -2.83
C GLY A 37 -9.15 1.96 -3.41
N THR A 38 -9.99 0.95 -3.68
CA THR A 38 -9.64 -0.21 -4.49
C THR A 38 -10.66 -0.36 -5.61
N PHE A 39 -10.19 -0.78 -6.79
CA PHE A 39 -11.03 -1.08 -7.93
C PHE A 39 -11.40 -2.57 -8.01
N GLU A 40 -11.01 -3.38 -7.02
CA GLU A 40 -11.59 -4.72 -6.85
C GLU A 40 -13.10 -4.63 -6.61
N THR A 41 -13.84 -5.50 -7.29
CA THR A 41 -15.31 -5.62 -7.21
C THR A 41 -15.74 -6.83 -6.39
N ASP A 42 -14.90 -7.86 -6.35
CA ASP A 42 -15.14 -9.08 -5.60
C ASP A 42 -14.23 -9.11 -4.37
N VAL A 43 -14.80 -9.48 -3.23
CA VAL A 43 -14.06 -9.52 -1.96
C VAL A 43 -13.16 -10.75 -1.95
N PRO A 44 -11.83 -10.59 -1.85
CA PRO A 44 -10.94 -11.73 -1.71
C PRO A 44 -11.15 -12.42 -0.36
N ASP A 45 -11.03 -13.74 -0.36
CA ASP A 45 -11.05 -14.52 0.88
C ASP A 45 -9.74 -14.38 1.66
N ARG A 46 -9.71 -15.00 2.84
CA ARG A 46 -8.53 -14.95 3.73
C ARG A 46 -7.32 -15.67 3.14
N ALA A 47 -7.53 -16.71 2.35
CA ALA A 47 -6.42 -17.46 1.74
C ALA A 47 -5.73 -16.61 0.67
N GLU A 48 -6.50 -15.89 -0.14
CA GLU A 48 -5.96 -14.95 -1.12
C GLU A 48 -5.25 -13.77 -0.45
N MET A 49 -5.83 -13.20 0.62
CA MET A 49 -5.16 -12.14 1.39
C MET A 49 -3.83 -12.62 2.01
N ALA A 50 -3.79 -13.85 2.53
CA ALA A 50 -2.56 -14.46 3.05
C ALA A 50 -1.52 -14.69 1.95
N ARG A 51 -1.94 -15.16 0.77
CA ARG A 51 -1.07 -15.33 -0.41
C ARG A 51 -0.46 -14.00 -0.83
N ARG A 52 -1.27 -12.95 -0.96
CA ARG A 52 -0.82 -11.59 -1.33
C ARG A 52 0.20 -11.04 -0.33
N ARG A 53 -0.07 -11.19 0.98
CA ARG A 53 0.89 -10.81 2.03
C ARG A 53 2.21 -11.56 1.88
N THR A 54 2.16 -12.86 1.64
CA THR A 54 3.36 -13.70 1.46
C THR A 54 4.17 -13.29 0.24
N GLU A 55 3.49 -12.93 -0.87
CA GLU A 55 4.13 -12.43 -2.09
C GLU A 55 4.85 -11.09 -1.89
N VAL A 56 4.25 -10.17 -1.13
CA VAL A 56 4.91 -8.89 -0.77
C VAL A 56 6.15 -9.15 0.08
N LEU A 57 6.03 -9.99 1.11
CA LEU A 57 7.13 -10.28 2.02
C LEU A 57 8.28 -11.05 1.34
N SER A 58 8.00 -11.91 0.37
CA SER A 58 9.05 -12.62 -0.38
C SER A 58 9.91 -11.70 -1.25
N ARG A 59 9.44 -10.48 -1.52
CA ARG A 59 10.17 -9.41 -2.24
C ARG A 59 10.93 -8.49 -1.28
N SER A 60 10.99 -8.83 0.00
CA SER A 60 11.54 -7.98 1.08
C SER A 60 10.88 -6.61 1.18
N LEU A 61 9.60 -6.50 0.78
CA LEU A 61 8.81 -5.29 0.89
C LEU A 61 7.95 -5.31 2.16
N PRO A 62 7.71 -4.14 2.79
CA PRO A 62 6.97 -4.06 4.05
C PRO A 62 5.48 -4.36 3.89
N TYR A 63 4.94 -5.09 4.86
CA TYR A 63 3.49 -5.27 5.07
C TYR A 63 3.21 -5.06 6.56
N LEU A 64 2.55 -3.96 6.89
CA LEU A 64 2.40 -3.41 8.24
C LEU A 64 0.95 -3.40 8.68
N VAL A 65 0.74 -3.46 9.99
CA VAL A 65 -0.54 -3.18 10.65
C VAL A 65 -0.36 -2.09 11.68
N ALA A 66 -1.42 -1.30 11.87
CA ALA A 66 -1.57 -0.41 13.01
C ALA A 66 -2.53 -1.06 14.00
N GLU A 67 -2.07 -1.29 15.22
CA GLU A 67 -2.79 -1.98 16.28
C GLU A 67 -2.95 -1.08 17.49
N ARG A 68 -4.10 -1.17 18.15
CA ARG A 68 -4.30 -0.62 19.49
C ARG A 68 -5.17 -1.59 20.28
N ASP A 69 -4.79 -1.87 21.52
CA ASP A 69 -5.54 -2.77 22.42
C ASP A 69 -5.85 -4.15 21.80
N GLY A 70 -4.91 -4.73 21.03
CA GLY A 70 -5.10 -6.00 20.33
C GLY A 70 -5.96 -5.92 19.07
N GLN A 71 -6.49 -4.74 18.72
CA GLN A 71 -7.32 -4.54 17.54
C GLN A 71 -6.51 -3.91 16.41
N VAL A 72 -6.53 -4.54 15.23
CA VAL A 72 -6.01 -3.94 13.99
C VAL A 72 -6.96 -2.85 13.51
N LEU A 73 -6.45 -1.62 13.42
CA LEU A 73 -7.17 -0.43 12.99
C LEU A 73 -6.92 -0.06 11.53
N GLY A 74 -5.87 -0.61 10.94
CA GLY A 74 -5.50 -0.38 9.55
C GLY A 74 -4.27 -1.19 9.18
N TYR A 75 -4.02 -1.30 7.88
CA TYR A 75 -2.83 -1.95 7.37
C TYR A 75 -2.31 -1.19 6.16
N ALA A 76 -1.01 -1.36 5.90
CA ALA A 76 -0.33 -0.73 4.78
C ALA A 76 0.70 -1.69 4.21
N TYR A 77 0.91 -1.66 2.90
CA TYR A 77 1.96 -2.43 2.27
C TYR A 77 2.51 -1.70 1.06
N ALA A 78 3.71 -2.10 0.65
CA ALA A 78 4.29 -1.66 -0.60
C ALA A 78 4.45 -2.84 -1.55
N ASN A 79 4.33 -2.60 -2.85
CA ASN A 79 4.61 -3.60 -3.89
C ASN A 79 5.37 -2.96 -5.05
N TYR A 80 5.93 -3.76 -5.97
CA TYR A 80 6.46 -3.22 -7.21
C TYR A 80 5.33 -2.64 -8.06
N PHE A 81 5.52 -1.43 -8.58
CA PHE A 81 4.54 -0.78 -9.45
C PHE A 81 4.36 -1.53 -10.79
N ARG A 82 5.46 -2.05 -11.35
CA ARG A 82 5.47 -2.79 -12.61
C ARG A 82 6.45 -3.96 -12.54
N PRO A 83 6.20 -5.07 -13.27
CA PRO A 83 6.98 -6.30 -13.14
C PRO A 83 8.35 -6.25 -13.82
N ARG A 84 8.63 -5.26 -14.67
CA ARG A 84 9.91 -5.19 -15.40
C ARG A 84 11.02 -4.74 -14.45
N LEU A 85 12.18 -5.40 -14.53
CA LEU A 85 13.33 -5.19 -13.64
C LEU A 85 13.82 -3.72 -13.56
N ALA A 86 13.64 -2.93 -14.62
CA ALA A 86 13.97 -1.51 -14.63
C ALA A 86 13.17 -0.71 -13.56
N TYR A 87 12.01 -1.19 -13.14
CA TYR A 87 11.17 -0.57 -12.10
C TYR A 87 11.45 -1.10 -10.68
N ARG A 88 12.47 -1.93 -10.44
CA ARG A 88 12.70 -2.56 -9.12
C ARG A 88 12.92 -1.59 -7.95
N TYR A 89 13.24 -0.33 -8.22
CA TYR A 89 13.39 0.74 -7.21
C TYR A 89 12.16 1.65 -7.10
N PHE A 90 11.11 1.35 -7.86
CA PHE A 90 9.89 2.11 -7.92
C PHE A 90 8.76 1.27 -7.33
N VAL A 91 8.27 1.68 -6.16
CA VAL A 91 7.23 0.97 -5.42
C VAL A 91 5.90 1.71 -5.50
N GLU A 92 4.82 0.97 -5.32
CA GLU A 92 3.48 1.49 -5.10
C GLU A 92 3.09 1.20 -3.66
N ASP A 93 2.50 2.20 -2.98
CA ASP A 93 1.93 2.01 -1.65
C ASP A 93 0.42 1.71 -1.69
N SER A 94 -0.07 1.11 -0.62
CA SER A 94 -1.49 0.88 -0.41
C SER A 94 -1.79 0.94 1.08
N ILE A 95 -2.85 1.67 1.46
CA ILE A 95 -3.24 1.88 2.86
C ILE A 95 -4.76 1.73 2.98
N TYR A 96 -5.20 0.89 3.92
CA TYR A 96 -6.60 0.69 4.23
C TYR A 96 -6.83 0.79 5.73
N LEU A 97 -7.88 1.51 6.12
CA LEU A 97 -8.24 1.74 7.51
C LEU A 97 -9.61 1.14 7.82
N ALA A 98 -9.76 0.59 9.02
CA ALA A 98 -11.07 0.25 9.54
C ALA A 98 -11.95 1.53 9.60
N PRO A 99 -13.28 1.45 9.37
CA PRO A 99 -14.15 2.62 9.30
C PRO A 99 -14.04 3.53 10.53
N GLN A 100 -13.99 2.93 11.71
CA GLN A 100 -13.85 3.61 13.00
C GLN A 100 -12.52 4.33 13.16
N ALA A 101 -11.46 3.94 12.44
CA ALA A 101 -10.12 4.50 12.56
C ALA A 101 -9.85 5.69 11.62
N GLN A 102 -10.79 6.00 10.73
CA GLN A 102 -10.67 7.13 9.80
C GLN A 102 -10.68 8.48 10.56
N GLY A 103 -9.94 9.47 10.04
CA GLY A 103 -9.84 10.79 10.67
C GLY A 103 -9.00 10.85 11.95
N GLN A 104 -8.51 9.72 12.48
CA GLN A 104 -7.72 9.67 13.72
C GLN A 104 -6.19 9.73 13.50
N GLY A 105 -5.74 10.04 12.29
CA GLY A 105 -4.31 10.09 11.95
C GLY A 105 -3.62 8.74 11.75
N VAL A 106 -4.33 7.61 11.87
CA VAL A 106 -3.76 6.26 11.69
C VAL A 106 -3.12 6.07 10.32
N GLY A 107 -3.79 6.52 9.25
CA GLY A 107 -3.25 6.43 7.88
C GLY A 107 -1.97 7.23 7.68
N ARG A 108 -1.83 8.39 8.36
CA ARG A 108 -0.59 9.19 8.31
C ARG A 108 0.56 8.45 8.97
N LEU A 109 0.32 7.85 10.14
CA LEU A 109 1.36 7.11 10.85
C LEU A 109 1.77 5.84 10.07
N LEU A 110 0.81 5.11 9.48
CA LEU A 110 1.09 3.96 8.62
C LEU A 110 1.93 4.36 7.40
N LEU A 111 1.57 5.44 6.70
CA LEU A 111 2.31 5.91 5.53
C LEU A 111 3.75 6.31 5.91
N ALA A 112 3.93 7.03 7.01
CA ALA A 112 5.26 7.42 7.50
C ALA A 112 6.17 6.21 7.74
N GLU A 113 5.69 5.20 8.46
CA GLU A 113 6.46 3.99 8.74
C GLU A 113 6.73 3.17 7.46
N LEU A 114 5.74 3.09 6.57
CA LEU A 114 5.89 2.38 5.29
C LEU A 114 7.00 3.01 4.43
N ILE A 115 6.99 4.34 4.32
CA ILE A 115 8.01 5.12 3.61
C ILE A 115 9.40 4.84 4.17
N ALA A 116 9.57 4.93 5.49
CA ALA A 116 10.85 4.69 6.14
C ALA A 116 11.38 3.28 5.86
N ARG A 117 10.51 2.27 5.88
CA ARG A 117 10.89 0.88 5.55
C ARG A 117 11.22 0.68 4.08
N CYS A 118 10.49 1.32 3.18
CA CYS A 118 10.79 1.27 1.75
C CYS A 118 12.13 1.96 1.43
N GLU A 119 12.43 3.09 2.06
CA GLU A 119 13.74 3.76 1.96
C GLU A 119 14.86 2.83 2.44
N ALA A 120 14.68 2.20 3.60
CA ALA A 120 15.64 1.23 4.14
C ALA A 120 15.81 -0.01 3.24
N ALA A 121 14.76 -0.42 2.52
CA ALA A 121 14.80 -1.50 1.53
C ALA A 121 15.40 -1.08 0.18
N GLY A 122 15.84 0.17 0.03
CA GLY A 122 16.50 0.67 -1.17
C GLY A 122 15.57 1.17 -2.28
N ALA A 123 14.28 1.36 -1.99
CA ALA A 123 13.38 2.04 -2.92
C ALA A 123 13.81 3.50 -3.14
N ARG A 124 13.58 4.02 -4.35
CA ARG A 124 13.96 5.38 -4.78
C ARG A 124 12.75 6.26 -5.10
N GLN A 125 11.64 5.65 -5.49
CA GLN A 125 10.41 6.34 -5.83
C GLN A 125 9.23 5.54 -5.27
N MET A 126 8.20 6.25 -4.83
CA MET A 126 6.93 5.69 -4.39
C MET A 126 5.78 6.38 -5.12
N ILE A 127 4.84 5.61 -5.64
CA ILE A 127 3.59 6.11 -6.22
C ILE A 127 2.40 5.69 -5.38
N ALA A 128 1.44 6.59 -5.27
CA ALA A 128 0.10 6.31 -4.80
C ALA A 128 -0.86 6.33 -5.99
N VAL A 129 -1.59 5.23 -6.16
CA VAL A 129 -2.62 5.07 -7.20
C VAL A 129 -3.98 5.19 -6.53
N ILE A 130 -4.51 6.41 -6.47
CA ILE A 130 -5.69 6.72 -5.66
C ILE A 130 -6.94 6.67 -6.54
N GLY A 131 -7.84 5.73 -6.23
CA GLY A 131 -9.13 5.64 -6.88
C GLY A 131 -10.10 6.75 -6.44
N ASP A 132 -10.81 7.29 -7.43
CA ASP A 132 -11.75 8.42 -7.35
C ASP A 132 -11.06 9.76 -7.00
N SER A 133 -11.17 10.75 -7.89
CA SER A 133 -10.65 12.10 -7.67
C SER A 133 -11.31 12.83 -6.50
N GLN A 134 -12.45 12.34 -6.02
CA GLN A 134 -13.14 12.81 -4.82
C GLN A 134 -12.61 12.19 -3.52
N ASN A 135 -11.60 11.30 -3.57
CA ASN A 135 -10.99 10.71 -2.38
C ASN A 135 -10.01 11.69 -1.69
N LEU A 136 -10.55 12.80 -1.19
CA LEU A 136 -9.80 13.88 -0.57
C LEU A 136 -9.02 13.43 0.67
N GLY A 137 -9.52 12.42 1.38
CA GLY A 137 -8.86 11.83 2.54
C GLY A 137 -7.53 11.18 2.16
N SER A 138 -7.54 10.31 1.14
CA SER A 138 -6.31 9.67 0.65
C SER A 138 -5.35 10.72 0.07
N ILE A 139 -5.83 11.63 -0.78
CA ILE A 139 -5.00 12.70 -1.37
C ILE A 139 -4.34 13.55 -0.27
N GLY A 140 -5.11 13.92 0.77
CA GLY A 140 -4.58 14.70 1.90
C GLY A 140 -3.50 13.96 2.70
N VAL A 141 -3.67 12.66 2.93
CA VAL A 141 -2.66 11.83 3.62
C VAL A 141 -1.35 11.81 2.83
N HIS A 142 -1.41 11.58 1.52
CA HIS A 142 -0.24 11.55 0.64
C HIS A 142 0.42 12.93 0.53
N ARG A 143 -0.33 14.01 0.29
CA ARG A 143 0.22 15.38 0.29
C ARG A 143 0.93 15.73 1.60
N SER A 144 0.38 15.30 2.75
CA SER A 144 1.01 15.56 4.06
C SER A 144 2.36 14.84 4.25
N HIS A 145 2.67 13.87 3.39
CA HIS A 145 3.95 13.16 3.35
C HIS A 145 4.81 13.55 2.15
N GLY A 146 4.55 14.68 1.50
CA GLY A 146 5.38 15.19 0.40
C GLY A 146 5.20 14.44 -0.92
N PHE A 147 4.04 13.81 -1.13
CA PHE A 147 3.66 13.36 -2.47
C PHE A 147 3.14 14.54 -3.29
N GLU A 148 3.52 14.57 -4.56
CA GLU A 148 3.12 15.56 -5.55
C GLU A 148 2.19 14.93 -6.59
N ASP A 149 1.26 15.71 -7.13
CA ASP A 149 0.35 15.26 -8.18
C ASP A 149 1.13 15.05 -9.50
N VAL A 150 1.09 13.83 -10.07
CA VAL A 150 1.77 13.51 -11.35
C VAL A 150 0.81 13.26 -12.50
N GLY A 151 -0.47 13.05 -12.22
CA GLY A 151 -1.48 12.94 -13.27
C GLY A 151 -2.83 12.42 -12.80
N VAL A 152 -3.82 12.47 -13.70
CA VAL A 152 -5.15 11.89 -13.49
C VAL A 152 -5.54 11.09 -14.72
N MET A 153 -5.82 9.80 -14.53
CA MET A 153 -6.46 8.96 -15.54
C MET A 153 -7.96 9.11 -15.43
N LYS A 154 -8.59 9.79 -16.40
CA LYS A 154 -10.02 10.06 -16.40
C LYS A 154 -10.82 8.81 -16.74
N ALA A 155 -11.93 8.58 -16.04
CA ALA A 155 -12.83 7.45 -16.29
C ALA A 155 -12.10 6.10 -16.46
N ALA A 156 -11.13 5.84 -15.59
CA ALA A 156 -10.23 4.70 -15.69
C ALA A 156 -10.83 3.38 -15.17
N GLY A 157 -11.86 3.45 -14.33
CA GLY A 157 -12.55 2.26 -13.82
C GLY A 157 -14.05 2.47 -13.66
N TRP A 158 -14.80 1.37 -13.69
CA TRP A 158 -16.24 1.34 -13.51
C TRP A 158 -16.59 0.61 -12.21
N LYS A 159 -17.18 1.32 -11.25
CA LYS A 159 -17.59 0.76 -9.95
C LYS A 159 -18.78 1.53 -9.39
N PHE A 160 -19.68 0.85 -8.69
CA PHE A 160 -20.91 1.45 -8.11
C PHE A 160 -21.75 2.23 -9.13
N GLY A 161 -21.82 1.74 -10.37
CA GLY A 161 -22.62 2.35 -11.43
C GLY A 161 -22.08 3.68 -11.97
N LYS A 162 -20.81 4.01 -11.70
CA LYS A 162 -20.16 5.22 -12.21
C LYS A 162 -18.74 4.96 -12.71
N TRP A 163 -18.31 5.80 -13.65
CA TRP A 163 -16.91 5.92 -14.03
C TRP A 163 -16.14 6.68 -12.94
N LEU A 164 -14.96 6.17 -12.59
CA LEU A 164 -14.08 6.71 -11.57
C LEU A 164 -12.76 7.12 -12.22
N ASP A 165 -12.27 8.28 -11.82
CA ASP A 165 -10.91 8.70 -12.13
C ASP A 165 -9.91 7.97 -11.23
N VAL A 166 -8.65 7.95 -11.65
CA VAL A 166 -7.52 7.55 -10.80
C VAL A 166 -6.53 8.70 -10.74
N VAL A 167 -6.25 9.17 -9.53
CA VAL A 167 -5.24 10.18 -9.25
C VAL A 167 -3.91 9.49 -8.98
N LEU A 168 -2.87 9.94 -9.66
CA LEU A 168 -1.51 9.48 -9.48
C LEU A 168 -0.74 10.53 -8.72
N MET A 169 -0.16 10.14 -7.59
CA MET A 169 0.73 10.99 -6.81
C MET A 169 2.07 10.28 -6.61
N GLN A 170 3.18 11.00 -6.64
CA GLN A 170 4.51 10.43 -6.51
C GLN A 170 5.35 11.16 -5.47
N ARG A 171 6.21 10.42 -4.79
CA ARG A 171 7.22 10.93 -3.86
C ARG A 171 8.58 10.31 -4.15
N GLN A 172 9.63 11.13 -4.09
CA GLN A 172 11.01 10.65 -4.03
C GLN A 172 11.34 10.04 -2.65
N LEU A 173 12.11 8.94 -2.66
CA LEU A 173 12.55 8.22 -1.47
C LEU A 173 14.08 8.26 -1.36
N GLY A 174 14.61 8.53 -0.17
CA GLY A 174 16.05 8.55 0.10
C GLY A 174 16.82 9.43 -0.89
N GLN A 175 17.77 8.85 -1.65
CA GLN A 175 18.57 9.57 -2.65
C GLN A 175 17.82 9.83 -3.98
N GLY A 176 16.59 9.35 -4.14
CA GLY A 176 15.80 9.58 -5.36
C GLY A 176 16.54 9.15 -6.64
N ASP A 177 16.61 10.06 -7.59
CA ASP A 177 17.31 9.93 -8.88
C ASP A 177 18.72 10.53 -8.89
N THR A 178 19.19 11.07 -7.77
CA THR A 178 20.45 11.84 -7.68
C THR A 178 21.70 10.96 -7.68
N SER A 179 21.56 9.63 -7.56
CA SER A 179 22.68 8.69 -7.53
C SER A 179 22.34 7.34 -8.17
N SER A 180 23.36 6.66 -8.69
CA SER A 180 23.24 5.28 -9.15
C SER A 180 22.88 4.36 -7.96
N PRO A 181 21.91 3.44 -8.11
CA PRO A 181 21.60 2.45 -7.08
C PRO A 181 22.76 1.48 -6.76
N THR A 182 23.82 1.45 -7.58
CA THR A 182 24.94 0.50 -7.48
C THR A 182 26.08 1.01 -6.56
N GLY A 183 25.93 2.18 -5.93
CA GLY A 183 26.94 2.73 -5.02
C GLY A 183 26.81 2.21 -3.58
N ALA A 184 27.80 1.41 -3.15
CA ALA A 184 28.08 0.91 -1.80
C ALA A 184 26.93 0.18 -1.07
N THR A 185 26.96 -1.17 -1.13
CA THR A 185 26.23 -2.12 -0.26
C THR A 185 24.71 -2.28 -0.42
N ALA A 186 24.14 -2.09 -1.62
CA ALA A 186 22.77 -2.55 -1.88
C ALA A 186 22.78 -3.89 -2.63
N THR A 187 22.63 -5.01 -1.90
CA THR A 187 22.18 -6.26 -2.52
C THR A 187 20.77 -5.99 -3.06
N ALA A 188 20.62 -5.92 -4.38
CA ALA A 188 19.31 -5.77 -5.00
C ALA A 188 18.38 -6.89 -4.51
N PRO A 189 17.12 -6.59 -4.10
CA PRO A 189 16.18 -7.64 -3.76
C PRO A 189 15.96 -8.50 -5.01
N ALA A 190 16.25 -9.80 -4.89
CA ALA A 190 16.06 -10.76 -5.96
C ALA A 190 14.56 -10.86 -6.26
N GLN A 191 14.14 -10.40 -7.44
CA GLN A 191 12.78 -10.63 -7.90
C GLN A 191 12.65 -12.09 -8.32
N ALA A 192 11.64 -12.80 -7.80
CA ALA A 192 11.23 -14.07 -8.37
C ALA A 192 10.83 -13.82 -9.83
N THR A 193 11.55 -14.45 -10.76
CA THR A 193 11.25 -14.42 -12.19
C THR A 193 9.87 -15.04 -12.41
N ALA A 194 8.90 -14.25 -12.86
CA ALA A 194 7.67 -14.80 -13.41
C ALA A 194 8.02 -15.65 -14.65
N PRO A 195 7.40 -16.82 -14.85
CA PRO A 195 7.62 -17.59 -16.06
C PRO A 195 7.20 -16.76 -17.28
N VAL A 196 8.14 -16.52 -18.19
CA VAL A 196 7.83 -15.99 -19.52
C VAL A 196 7.10 -17.09 -20.27
N THR A 197 5.79 -16.94 -20.43
CA THR A 197 5.04 -17.72 -21.42
C THR A 197 5.51 -17.28 -22.80
N PRO A 198 5.99 -18.18 -23.67
CA PRO A 198 6.38 -17.81 -25.03
C PRO A 198 5.15 -17.33 -25.82
N ASP A 199 5.33 -16.22 -26.53
CA ASP A 199 4.33 -15.62 -27.43
C ASP A 199 3.92 -16.64 -28.50
N PRO A 200 2.62 -16.84 -28.78
CA PRO A 200 2.22 -17.70 -29.89
C PRO A 200 2.66 -17.06 -31.22
N THR A 201 3.42 -17.83 -31.99
CA THR A 201 3.85 -17.51 -33.35
C THR A 201 2.65 -17.07 -34.20
N PRO A 202 2.72 -15.97 -34.96
CA PRO A 202 1.62 -15.58 -35.84
C PRO A 202 1.47 -16.64 -36.93
N ALA A 203 0.29 -17.27 -36.99
CA ALA A 203 -0.11 -18.07 -38.13
C ALA A 203 -0.40 -17.14 -39.32
N ALA A 204 0.03 -17.58 -40.50
CA ALA A 204 -0.09 -16.92 -41.79
C ALA A 204 -1.54 -16.63 -42.22
#